data_AF-Q13H63-F1
#
_entry.id   AF-Q13H63-F1
#
_cell.length_a   1.000
_cell.length_b   1.000
_cell.length_c   1.000
_cell.angle_alpha   90.00
_cell.angle_beta   90.00
_cell.angle_gamma   90.00
#
_symmetry.space_group_name_H-M   'P 1'
#
loop_
_entity.id
_entity.type
_entity.pdbx_description
1 polymer ?
#
loop_
_entity_poly.entity_id
_entity_poly.type
_entity_poly.pdbx_seq_one_letter_code
_entity_poly.pdbx_strand_id
1 'polypeptide(L)'
;MPGEMRIRIWDVEHGACAMIQHVIQTGLGAQGGRLAMIDSGHGTSFRPGEYITRTLGRNRLDYLFITNADEDHMSDLQGLWDAGIFVPVCTAIPARLRRRCASSKSSVGH
;
A
#
# COMPACT_ATOMS: atom_id res chain seq x y z
N MET A 1 -8.37 -14.07 20.46
CA MET A 1 -9.50 -14.12 19.51
C MET A 1 -8.94 -14.22 18.11
N PRO A 2 -9.53 -15.02 17.20
CA PRO A 2 -9.11 -15.03 15.80
C PRO A 2 -9.33 -13.65 15.19
N GLY A 3 -8.36 -13.17 14.41
CA GLY A 3 -8.50 -11.90 13.69
C GLY A 3 -9.30 -12.04 12.40
N GLU A 4 -9.65 -10.91 11.81
CA GLU A 4 -10.41 -10.79 10.57
C GLU A 4 -9.49 -10.30 9.45
N MET A 5 -9.52 -10.95 8.28
CA MET A 5 -8.86 -10.46 7.08
C MET A 5 -9.86 -9.59 6.30
N ARG A 6 -9.55 -8.31 6.15
CA ARG A 6 -10.37 -7.35 5.41
C ARG A 6 -9.70 -7.02 4.09
N ILE A 7 -10.44 -7.17 3.00
CA ILE A 7 -10.05 -6.72 1.67
C ILE A 7 -10.88 -5.50 1.34
N ARG A 8 -10.22 -4.42 0.93
CA ARG A 8 -10.85 -3.21 0.42
C ARG A 8 -10.38 -2.97 -0.99
N ILE A 9 -11.31 -2.91 -1.92
CA ILE A 9 -11.05 -2.54 -3.31
C ILE A 9 -11.36 -1.05 -3.43
N TRP A 10 -10.41 -0.29 -3.96
CA TRP A 10 -10.56 1.14 -4.16
C TRP A 10 -11.10 1.42 -5.55
N ASP A 11 -12.09 2.31 -5.62
CA ASP A 11 -12.47 2.92 -6.88
C ASP A 11 -11.45 4.02 -7.18
N VAL A 12 -10.53 3.72 -8.10
CA VAL A 12 -9.42 4.61 -8.50
C VAL A 12 -9.59 5.14 -9.91
N GLU A 13 -10.78 5.00 -10.49
CA GLU A 13 -11.14 5.42 -11.87
C GLU A 13 -10.36 4.66 -12.96
N HIS A 14 -9.03 4.78 -12.99
CA HIS A 14 -8.13 4.11 -13.93
C HIS A 14 -7.14 3.20 -13.18
N GLY A 15 -6.99 1.96 -13.66
CA GLY A 15 -6.10 0.95 -13.09
C GLY A 15 -6.73 0.17 -11.94
N ALA A 16 -5.91 -0.22 -10.98
CA ALA A 16 -6.34 -1.01 -9.83
C ALA A 16 -5.64 -0.57 -8.54
N CYS A 17 -6.35 -0.68 -7.43
CA CYS A 17 -5.75 -0.68 -6.11
C CYS A 17 -6.63 -1.46 -5.13
N ALA A 18 -6.04 -2.44 -4.46
CA ALA A 18 -6.70 -3.16 -3.38
C ALA A 18 -5.81 -3.21 -2.14
N MET A 19 -6.40 -3.03 -0.97
CA MET A 19 -5.72 -3.09 0.32
C MET A 19 -6.21 -4.28 1.13
N ILE A 20 -5.28 -5.03 1.68
CA ILE A 20 -5.53 -6.16 2.58
C ILE A 20 -5.05 -5.77 3.98
N GLN A 21 -5.93 -5.90 4.95
CA GLN A 21 -5.65 -5.58 6.35
C GLN A 21 -6.06 -6.76 7.23
N HIS A 22 -5.15 -7.25 8.06
CA HIS A 22 -5.53 -8.11 9.18
C HIS A 22 -5.94 -7.24 10.37
N VAL A 23 -7.10 -7.51 10.97
CA VAL A 23 -7.62 -6.75 12.12
C VAL A 23 -7.89 -7.72 13.27
N ILE A 24 -7.35 -7.41 14.44
CA ILE A 24 -7.55 -8.21 15.66
C ILE A 24 -8.42 -7.42 16.61
N GLN A 25 -9.50 -8.02 17.10
CA GLN A 25 -10.31 -7.41 18.16
C GLN A 25 -9.62 -7.63 19.52
N THR A 26 -9.36 -6.53 20.22
CA THR A 26 -8.78 -6.51 21.56
C THR A 26 -9.78 -5.93 22.56
N GLY A 27 -9.51 -6.06 23.86
CA GLY A 27 -10.32 -5.41 24.90
C GLY A 27 -10.33 -3.87 24.83
N LEU A 28 -9.41 -3.28 24.05
CA LEU A 28 -9.30 -1.84 23.81
C LEU A 28 -9.81 -1.42 22.41
N GLY A 29 -10.46 -2.33 21.68
CA GLY A 29 -10.97 -2.10 20.32
C GLY A 29 -10.18 -2.83 19.23
N ALA A 30 -10.45 -2.47 17.97
CA ALA A 30 -9.86 -3.09 16.80
C ALA A 30 -8.40 -2.62 16.60
N GLN A 31 -7.46 -3.55 16.60
CA GLN A 31 -6.05 -3.28 16.32
C GLN A 31 -5.66 -3.77 14.93
N GLY A 32 -5.06 -2.89 14.13
CA GLY A 32 -4.56 -3.22 12.79
C GLY A 32 -3.24 -4.00 12.85
N GLY A 33 -3.20 -5.17 12.24
CA GLY A 33 -2.01 -5.99 12.01
C GLY A 33 -1.26 -5.60 10.74
N ARG A 34 -0.71 -6.58 10.03
CA ARG A 34 0.02 -6.32 8.78
C ARG A 34 -0.87 -5.72 7.70
N LEU A 35 -0.28 -4.86 6.88
CA LEU A 35 -0.93 -4.21 5.75
C LEU A 35 -0.28 -4.67 4.44
N ALA A 36 -1.09 -5.07 3.47
CA ALA A 36 -0.63 -5.33 2.11
C ALA A 36 -1.45 -4.51 1.12
N MET A 37 -0.86 -4.18 -0.02
CA MET A 37 -1.52 -3.49 -1.11
C MET A 37 -1.15 -4.17 -2.41
N ILE A 38 -2.16 -4.32 -3.27
CA ILE A 38 -2.03 -4.82 -4.63
C ILE A 38 -2.32 -3.63 -5.52
N ASP A 39 -1.33 -3.26 -6.32
CA ASP A 39 -1.27 -2.07 -7.16
C ASP A 39 -1.41 -0.75 -6.39
N SER A 40 -1.03 0.34 -7.05
CA SER A 40 -1.04 1.69 -6.48
C SER A 40 -1.71 2.66 -7.43
N GLY A 41 -2.85 2.28 -8.01
CA GLY A 41 -3.71 3.22 -8.73
C GLY A 41 -4.23 4.33 -7.82
N HIS A 42 -4.53 5.50 -8.39
CA HIS A 42 -5.20 6.59 -7.70
C HIS A 42 -6.27 7.22 -8.58
N GLY A 43 -7.32 7.74 -7.94
CA GLY A 43 -8.33 8.56 -8.59
C GLY A 43 -7.95 10.04 -8.56
N THR A 44 -8.68 10.85 -9.31
CA THR A 44 -8.41 12.29 -9.44
C THR A 44 -8.46 13.05 -8.11
N SER A 45 -9.30 12.59 -7.17
CA SER A 45 -9.54 13.24 -5.87
C SER A 45 -9.13 12.41 -4.66
N PHE A 46 -8.66 11.17 -4.87
CA PHE A 46 -8.39 10.23 -3.79
C PHE A 46 -7.18 9.35 -4.08
N ARG A 47 -6.28 9.26 -3.10
CA ARG A 47 -5.10 8.40 -3.13
C ARG A 47 -5.20 7.37 -2.01
N PRO A 48 -5.15 6.06 -2.29
CA PRO A 48 -5.16 5.01 -1.27
C PRO A 48 -4.08 5.18 -0.19
N GLY A 49 -2.92 5.77 -0.53
CA GLY A 49 -1.88 6.12 0.44
C GLY A 49 -2.33 7.09 1.53
N GLU A 50 -3.20 8.05 1.20
CA GLU A 50 -3.72 9.01 2.19
C GLU A 50 -4.63 8.33 3.21
N TYR A 51 -5.35 7.27 2.83
CA TYR A 51 -6.14 6.49 3.79
C TYR A 51 -5.24 5.82 4.84
N ILE A 52 -4.08 5.32 4.43
CA ILE A 52 -3.10 4.68 5.34
C ILE A 52 -2.61 5.69 6.38
N THR A 53 -2.25 6.89 5.95
CA THR A 53 -1.69 7.93 6.84
C THR A 53 -2.76 8.67 7.63
N ARG A 54 -3.83 9.13 6.99
CA ARG A 54 -4.86 10.00 7.61
C ARG A 54 -5.97 9.24 8.32
N THR A 55 -6.32 8.04 7.87
CA THR A 55 -7.41 7.26 8.48
C THR A 55 -6.90 6.15 9.39
N LEU A 56 -5.87 5.40 8.97
CA LEU A 56 -5.29 4.36 9.83
C LEU A 56 -4.23 4.91 10.79
N GLY A 57 -3.71 6.12 10.55
CA GLY A 57 -2.64 6.71 11.37
C GLY A 57 -1.31 5.97 11.24
N ARG A 58 -1.05 5.33 10.09
CA ARG A 58 0.11 4.47 9.86
C ARG A 58 0.99 5.02 8.75
N ASN A 59 2.27 4.71 8.82
CA ASN A 59 3.26 5.05 7.80
C ASN A 59 3.96 3.80 7.26
N ARG A 60 3.34 2.63 7.39
CA ARG A 60 3.94 1.36 6.99
C ARG A 60 2.95 0.51 6.20
N LEU A 61 3.41 0.08 5.04
CA LEU A 61 2.75 -0.90 4.19
C LEU A 61 3.69 -2.10 4.05
N ASP A 62 3.38 -3.22 4.73
CA ASP A 62 4.32 -4.34 4.85
C ASP A 62 4.62 -5.03 3.52
N TYR A 63 3.63 -5.10 2.63
CA TYR A 63 3.77 -5.69 1.31
C TYR A 63 3.11 -4.84 0.25
N LEU A 64 3.84 -4.56 -0.84
CA LEU A 64 3.30 -3.98 -2.06
C LEU A 64 3.52 -4.96 -3.21
N PHE A 65 2.44 -5.30 -3.90
CA PHE A 65 2.45 -6.16 -5.07
C PHE A 65 1.98 -5.36 -6.27
N ILE A 66 2.86 -5.09 -7.23
CA ILE A 66 2.53 -4.44 -8.49
C ILE A 66 2.34 -5.53 -9.55
N THR A 67 1.13 -5.67 -10.06
CA THR A 67 0.68 -6.80 -10.89
C THR A 67 1.13 -6.68 -12.35
N ASN A 68 1.11 -5.48 -12.91
CA ASN A 68 1.61 -5.18 -14.25
C ASN A 68 2.41 -3.85 -14.25
N ALA A 69 3.02 -3.52 -15.39
CA ALA A 69 3.82 -2.30 -15.54
C ALA A 69 3.10 -1.14 -16.20
N ASP A 70 1.79 -1.25 -16.34
CA ASP A 70 1.01 -0.20 -16.96
C ASP A 70 0.87 0.96 -15.98
N GLU A 71 0.89 2.17 -16.53
CA GLU A 71 1.05 3.41 -15.77
C GLU A 71 -0.05 3.58 -14.72
N ASP A 72 -1.26 3.12 -15.03
CA ASP A 72 -2.44 3.16 -14.18
C ASP A 72 -2.33 2.24 -12.94
N HIS A 73 -1.51 1.19 -12.98
CA HIS A 73 -1.25 0.33 -11.81
C HIS A 73 -0.13 0.84 -10.89
N MET A 74 0.74 1.74 -11.37
CA MET A 74 1.85 2.33 -10.60
C MET A 74 1.71 3.83 -10.36
N SER A 75 0.60 4.41 -10.77
CA SER A 75 0.44 5.87 -10.89
C SER A 75 0.68 6.62 -9.57
N ASP A 76 0.41 6.00 -8.42
CA ASP A 76 0.64 6.56 -7.09
C ASP A 76 1.85 5.98 -6.34
N LEU A 77 2.72 5.20 -7.00
CA LEU A 77 3.86 4.57 -6.33
C LEU A 77 4.79 5.61 -5.67
N GLN A 78 5.03 6.72 -6.35
CA GLN A 78 5.80 7.84 -5.78
C GLN A 78 5.03 8.54 -4.65
N GLY A 79 3.72 8.69 -4.78
CA GLY A 79 2.88 9.32 -3.76
C GLY A 79 2.88 8.55 -2.43
N LEU A 80 3.02 7.22 -2.46
CA LEU A 80 3.23 6.44 -1.24
C LEU A 80 4.52 6.88 -0.50
N TRP A 81 5.61 7.08 -1.22
CA TRP A 81 6.88 7.49 -0.62
C TRP A 81 6.88 8.95 -0.17
N ASP A 82 6.28 9.83 -0.97
CA ASP A 82 6.12 11.24 -0.64
C ASP A 82 5.24 11.42 0.61
N ALA A 83 4.26 10.53 0.82
CA ALA A 83 3.47 10.44 2.04
C ALA A 83 4.23 9.83 3.23
N GLY A 84 5.51 9.47 3.07
CA GLY A 84 6.35 8.87 4.11
C GLY A 84 6.02 7.41 4.41
N ILE A 85 5.33 6.69 3.51
CA ILE A 85 4.97 5.29 3.72
C ILE A 85 6.18 4.39 3.44
N PHE A 86 6.62 3.69 4.48
CA PHE A 86 7.67 2.70 4.38
C PHE A 86 7.14 1.36 3.84
N VAL A 87 7.80 0.86 2.79
CA VAL A 87 7.46 -0.39 2.09
C VAL A 87 8.67 -1.34 2.10
N PRO A 88 8.77 -2.28 3.07
CA PRO A 88 9.93 -3.17 3.20
C PRO A 88 9.97 -4.25 2.12
N VAL A 89 8.81 -4.69 1.64
CA VAL A 89 8.68 -5.73 0.61
C VAL A 89 7.83 -5.18 -0.53
N CYS A 90 8.47 -4.97 -1.68
CA CYS A 90 7.82 -4.53 -2.91
C CYS A 90 8.16 -5.53 -4.02
N THR A 91 7.14 -6.16 -4.59
CA THR A 91 7.24 -7.14 -5.67
C THR A 91 6.54 -6.59 -6.89
N ALA A 92 7.21 -6.56 -8.04
CA ALA A 92 6.63 -6.08 -9.30
C ALA A 92 6.86 -7.08 -10.44
N ILE A 93 5.85 -7.24 -11.28
CA ILE A 93 5.90 -8.01 -12.52
C ILE A 93 5.60 -7.02 -13.65
N PRO A 94 6.49 -6.81 -14.65
CA PRO A 94 7.72 -7.53 -14.98
C PRO A 94 8.97 -7.03 -14.23
N ALA A 95 10.05 -7.82 -14.31
CA ALA A 95 11.32 -7.58 -13.61
C ALA A 95 11.94 -6.18 -13.80
N ARG A 96 11.62 -5.47 -14.89
CA ARG A 96 12.08 -4.09 -15.17
C ARG A 96 11.70 -3.09 -14.08
N LEU A 97 10.63 -3.35 -13.33
CA LEU A 97 10.13 -2.48 -12.27
C LEU A 97 10.75 -2.73 -10.89
N ARG A 98 11.54 -3.79 -10.75
CA ARG A 98 12.21 -4.11 -9.48
C ARG A 98 13.15 -3.00 -8.99
N ARG A 99 13.67 -2.15 -9.90
CA ARG A 99 14.50 -1.00 -9.53
C ARG A 99 13.73 0.08 -8.76
N ARG A 100 12.47 0.36 -9.13
CA ARG A 100 11.60 1.29 -8.38
C ARG A 100 11.20 0.71 -7.02
N CYS A 101 10.92 -0.59 -6.95
CA CYS A 101 10.75 -1.27 -5.65
C CYS A 101 12.03 -1.31 -4.79
N ALA A 102 13.23 -1.15 -5.38
CA ALA A 102 14.49 -1.20 -4.65
C ALA A 102 14.87 0.15 -4.01
N SER A 103 14.44 1.28 -4.57
CA SER A 103 14.72 2.62 -4.02
C SER A 103 14.00 2.90 -2.70
N SER A 104 12.94 2.15 -2.37
CA SER A 104 12.25 2.27 -1.06
C SER A 104 13.08 1.75 0.12
N LYS A 105 14.19 1.05 -0.14
CA LYS A 105 15.08 0.52 0.92
C LYS A 105 16.17 1.50 1.36
N SER A 106 16.48 2.52 0.55
CA SER A 106 17.61 3.43 0.79
C SER A 106 17.24 4.77 1.44
N SER A 107 15.96 5.09 1.61
CA SER A 107 15.49 6.38 2.16
C SER A 107 15.27 6.39 3.68
N VAL A 108 15.55 5.29 4.39
CA VAL A 108 15.49 5.23 5.87
C VAL A 108 16.88 4.95 6.40
N GLY A 109 17.76 5.94 6.24
CA GLY A 109 19.11 5.92 6.75
C GLY A 109 19.59 7.34 6.98
N HIS A 110 19.06 7.98 8.02
CA HIS A 110 19.71 8.95 8.91
C HIS A 110 18.82 9.20 10.12
#